data_AF-A0A1J1J3Q1-F1
#
_entry.id   AF-A0A1J1J3Q1-F1
#
_cell.length_a   1.000
_cell.length_b   1.000
_cell.length_c   1.000
_cell.angle_alpha   90.00
_cell.angle_beta   90.00
_cell.angle_gamma   90.00
#
_symmetry.space_group_name_H-M   'P 1'
#
loop_
_entity.id
_entity.type
_entity.pdbx_description
1 polymer ?
#
loop_
_entity_poly.entity_id
_entity_poly.type
_entity_poly.pdbx_seq_one_letter_code
_entity_poly.pdbx_strand_id
1 'polypeptide(L)'
;MVHIILLIQYAGSARTKSWAEFKCSRDCVKYICTMYEENLKKANSHLPQITYDISDLYNYIDDLKDMSCMISRDDSDEYIAYDKGWLKMKIFFVLRNEVNVEEEFID
;
A
#
# COMPACT_ATOMS: atom_id res chain seq x y z
N MET A 1 -4.93 -1.40 20.10
CA MET A 1 -5.70 -1.19 18.85
C MET A 1 -4.71 -0.62 17.87
N VAL A 2 -4.40 -1.37 16.83
CA VAL A 2 -3.33 -1.02 15.91
C VAL A 2 -3.73 0.21 15.08
N HIS A 3 -2.87 1.22 15.07
CA HIS A 3 -2.97 2.40 14.25
C HIS A 3 -1.77 2.45 13.29
N ILE A 4 -2.04 2.73 12.02
CA ILE A 4 -1.04 2.77 10.96
C ILE A 4 -1.10 4.14 10.31
N ILE A 5 0.03 4.82 10.25
CA ILE A 5 0.21 6.08 9.52
C ILE A 5 1.09 5.78 8.32
N LEU A 6 0.58 5.98 7.10
CA LEU A 6 1.34 5.88 5.86
C LEU A 6 1.79 7.28 5.44
N LEU A 7 3.08 7.45 5.18
CA LEU A 7 3.68 8.68 4.71
C LEU A 7 4.16 8.45 3.27
N ILE A 8 3.81 9.37 2.37
CA ILE A 8 4.11 9.25 0.94
C ILE A 8 4.65 10.56 0.42
N GLN A 9 5.69 10.47 -0.40
CA GLN A 9 6.18 11.59 -1.19
C GLN A 9 6.31 11.15 -2.66
N TYR A 10 5.47 11.70 -3.53
CA TYR A 10 5.46 11.30 -4.95
C TYR A 10 6.69 11.75 -5.72
N ALA A 11 7.19 12.98 -5.47
CA ALA A 11 8.31 13.56 -6.20
C ALA A 11 9.23 14.38 -5.28
N GLY A 12 10.34 14.91 -5.81
CA GLY A 12 11.29 15.71 -5.01
C GLY A 12 10.70 16.98 -4.35
N SER A 13 9.55 17.46 -4.83
CA SER A 13 8.88 18.65 -4.28
C SER A 13 8.14 18.34 -2.97
N ALA A 14 8.32 19.20 -1.97
CA ALA A 14 7.65 19.09 -0.67
C ALA A 14 6.11 19.15 -0.77
N ARG A 15 5.54 19.76 -1.82
CA ARG A 15 4.10 19.82 -2.06
C ARG A 15 3.48 18.45 -2.38
N THR A 16 4.30 17.47 -2.71
CA THR A 16 3.87 16.10 -3.02
C THR A 16 3.87 15.19 -1.80
N LYS A 17 4.15 15.73 -0.61
CA LYS A 17 4.03 14.98 0.64
C LYS A 17 2.56 14.84 1.01
N SER A 18 2.14 13.61 1.27
CA SER A 18 0.81 13.28 1.76
C SER A 18 0.93 12.20 2.83
N TRP A 19 -0.10 12.08 3.65
CA TRP A 19 -0.21 11.02 4.65
C TRP A 19 -1.63 10.47 4.67
N ALA A 20 -1.76 9.24 5.17
CA ALA A 20 -3.05 8.58 5.37
C ALA A 20 -2.99 7.70 6.62
N GLU A 21 -4.13 7.49 7.26
CA GLU A 21 -4.25 6.71 8.49
C GLU A 21 -5.16 5.51 8.30
N PHE A 22 -4.81 4.39 8.95
CA PHE A 22 -5.54 3.13 8.86
C PHE A 22 -5.60 2.42 10.20
N LYS A 23 -6.66 1.62 10.39
CA LYS A 23 -6.85 0.78 11.58
C LYS A 23 -6.37 -0.66 11.39
N CYS A 24 -6.08 -1.06 10.15
CA CYS A 24 -5.58 -2.39 9.83
C CYS A 24 -4.67 -2.38 8.60
N SER A 25 -3.82 -3.40 8.48
CA SER A 25 -2.88 -3.48 7.35
C SER A 25 -3.56 -3.74 6.01
N ARG A 26 -4.75 -4.37 6.01
CA ARG A 26 -5.51 -4.65 4.78
C ARG A 26 -5.94 -3.37 4.09
N ASP A 27 -6.55 -2.45 4.85
CA ASP A 27 -7.00 -1.16 4.32
C ASP A 27 -5.83 -0.32 3.81
N CYS A 28 -4.70 -0.35 4.54
CA CYS A 28 -3.46 0.31 4.11
C CYS A 28 -2.95 -0.24 2.77
N VAL A 29 -2.89 -1.57 2.61
CA VAL A 29 -2.47 -2.19 1.34
C VAL A 29 -3.46 -1.88 0.21
N LYS A 30 -4.76 -1.96 0.47
CA LYS A 30 -5.80 -1.62 -0.51
C LYS A 30 -5.71 -0.17 -0.99
N TYR A 31 -5.38 0.75 -0.09
CA TYR A 31 -5.12 2.14 -0.45
C TYR A 31 -3.92 2.28 -1.39
N ILE A 32 -2.81 1.58 -1.12
CA ILE A 32 -1.63 1.58 -2.00
C ILE A 32 -1.97 1.01 -3.39
N CYS A 33 -2.74 -0.08 -3.47
CA CYS A 33 -3.20 -0.62 -4.74
C CYS A 33 -4.09 0.38 -5.50
N THR A 34 -5.03 1.03 -4.80
CA THR A 34 -5.92 2.04 -5.39
C THR A 34 -5.12 3.22 -5.96
N MET A 35 -4.11 3.69 -5.25
CA MET A 35 -3.22 4.74 -5.75
C MET A 35 -2.54 4.35 -7.07
N TYR A 36 -2.05 3.12 -7.16
CA TYR A 36 -1.42 2.62 -8.37
C TYR A 36 -2.43 2.48 -9.53
N GLU A 37 -3.61 1.94 -9.24
CA GLU A 37 -4.70 1.80 -10.21
C GLU A 37 -5.18 3.15 -10.77
N GLU A 38 -5.29 4.17 -9.93
CA GLU A 38 -5.61 5.52 -10.39
C GLU A 38 -4.54 6.09 -11.31
N ASN A 39 -3.26 5.83 -11.00
CA ASN A 39 -2.15 6.24 -11.86
C ASN A 39 -2.19 5.50 -13.21
N LEU A 40 -2.45 4.19 -13.20
CA LEU A 40 -2.62 3.38 -14.40
C LEU A 40 -3.78 3.84 -15.27
N LYS A 41 -4.93 4.14 -14.66
CA LYS A 41 -6.13 4.65 -15.36
C LYS A 41 -5.87 6.00 -16.01
N LYS A 42 -5.13 6.89 -15.36
CA LYS A 42 -4.72 8.19 -15.93
C LYS A 42 -3.82 8.02 -17.15
N ALA A 43 -2.88 7.07 -17.09
CA ALA A 43 -1.96 6.78 -18.19
C ALA A 43 -2.65 6.07 -19.38
N ASN A 44 -3.65 5.21 -19.11
CA ASN A 44 -4.30 4.36 -20.11
C ASN A 44 -5.81 4.58 -20.16
N SER A 45 -6.24 5.84 -20.25
CA SER A 45 -7.67 6.24 -20.22
C SER A 45 -8.55 5.66 -21.33
N HIS A 46 -7.93 5.06 -22.36
CA HIS A 46 -8.60 4.42 -23.48
C HIS A 46 -8.91 2.92 -23.23
N LEU A 47 -8.30 2.29 -22.22
CA LEU A 47 -8.53 0.89 -21.90
C LEU A 47 -9.65 0.76 -20.86
N PRO A 48 -10.70 -0.03 -21.12
CA PRO A 48 -11.82 -0.20 -20.18
C PRO A 48 -11.44 -1.01 -18.93
N GLN A 49 -10.46 -1.91 -19.07
CA GLN A 49 -9.94 -2.72 -17.98
C GLN A 49 -8.42 -2.85 -18.13
N ILE A 50 -7.70 -2.71 -17.01
CA ILE A 50 -6.24 -2.80 -16.94
C ILE A 50 -5.92 -3.85 -15.89
N THR A 51 -5.09 -4.82 -16.26
CA THR A 51 -4.51 -5.82 -15.37
C THR A 51 -3.04 -5.47 -15.14
N TYR A 52 -2.55 -5.66 -13.91
CA TYR A 52 -1.15 -5.45 -13.55
C TYR A 52 -0.70 -6.59 -12.64
N ASP A 53 0.61 -6.86 -12.63
CA ASP A 53 1.19 -7.83 -11.72
C ASP A 53 1.78 -7.16 -10.47
N ILE A 54 2.21 -7.97 -9.50
CA ILE A 54 2.80 -7.44 -8.27
C ILE A 54 4.16 -6.75 -8.51
N SER A 55 4.89 -7.15 -9.55
CA SER A 55 6.17 -6.55 -9.91
C SER A 55 5.97 -5.12 -10.40
N ASP A 56 4.91 -4.88 -11.18
CA ASP A 56 4.51 -3.55 -11.65
C ASP A 56 4.20 -2.62 -10.47
N LEU A 57 3.44 -3.12 -9.48
CA LEU A 57 3.15 -2.38 -8.25
C LEU A 57 4.43 -2.08 -7.45
N TYR A 58 5.38 -3.02 -7.41
CA TYR A 58 6.67 -2.81 -6.75
C TYR A 58 7.53 -1.77 -7.43
N ASN A 59 7.55 -1.73 -8.77
CA ASN A 59 8.24 -0.71 -9.53
C ASN A 59 7.64 0.67 -9.26
N TYR A 60 6.31 0.76 -9.25
CA TYR A 60 5.62 2.00 -8.88
C TYR A 60 6.01 2.51 -7.49
N ILE A 61 6.08 1.63 -6.49
CA ILE A 61 6.50 2.00 -5.12
C ILE A 61 7.96 2.47 -5.08
N ASP A 62 8.85 1.86 -5.87
CA ASP A 62 10.25 2.28 -5.96
C ASP A 62 10.40 3.64 -6.61
N ASP A 63 9.62 3.93 -7.65
CA ASP A 63 9.64 5.19 -8.39
C ASP A 63 9.18 6.39 -7.55
N LEU A 64 8.36 6.16 -6.51
CA LEU A 64 8.01 7.22 -5.56
C LEU A 64 9.27 7.79 -4.92
N LYS A 65 9.29 9.10 -4.64
CA LYS A 65 10.47 9.68 -3.97
C LYS A 65 10.69 9.08 -2.58
N ASP A 66 9.62 8.90 -1.82
CA ASP A 66 9.67 8.26 -0.51
C ASP A 66 8.31 7.63 -0.16
N MET A 67 8.35 6.53 0.58
CA MET A 67 7.17 5.91 1.17
C MET A 67 7.60 5.14 2.41
N SER A 68 6.95 5.41 3.52
CA SER A 68 7.22 4.77 4.82
C SER A 68 5.92 4.65 5.59
N CYS A 69 5.87 3.73 6.55
CA CYS A 69 4.72 3.65 7.45
C CYS A 69 5.16 3.56 8.90
N MET A 70 4.32 4.06 9.79
CA MET A 70 4.49 4.00 11.23
C MET A 70 3.35 3.19 11.80
N ILE A 71 3.65 2.17 12.59
CA ILE A 71 2.64 1.28 13.18
C ILE A 71 2.76 1.37 14.70
N SER A 72 1.63 1.65 15.37
CA SER A 72 1.57 1.67 16.83
C SER A 72 1.82 0.26 17.38
N ARG A 73 2.62 0.15 18.43
CA ARG A 73 2.75 -1.09 19.16
C ARG A 73 1.52 -1.32 20.05
N ASP A 74 1.12 -2.57 20.24
CA ASP A 74 0.01 -2.89 21.14
C ASP A 74 0.42 -2.91 22.63
N ASP A 75 1.72 -3.01 22.90
CA ASP A 75 2.30 -3.11 24.25
C ASP A 75 2.84 -1.78 24.81
N SER A 76 2.87 -0.72 23.99
CA SER A 76 3.47 0.58 24.32
C SER A 76 2.85 1.69 23.47
N ASP A 77 2.92 2.94 23.95
CA ASP A 77 2.43 4.13 23.22
C ASP A 77 3.45 4.63 22.18
N GLU A 78 4.12 3.69 21.52
CA GLU A 78 5.22 3.93 20.59
C GLU A 78 4.83 3.53 19.18
N TYR A 79 5.40 4.24 18.20
CA TYR A 79 5.30 3.89 16.79
C TYR A 79 6.63 3.35 16.29
N ILE A 80 6.56 2.20 15.61
CA ILE A 80 7.70 1.66 14.87
C ILE A 80 7.57 2.12 13.42
N ALA A 81 8.61 2.76 12.90
CA ALA A 81 8.71 3.13 11.50
C ALA A 81 9.23 1.96 10.64
N TYR A 82 8.65 1.81 9.46
CA TYR A 82 8.98 0.81 8.46
C TYR A 82 9.18 1.48 7.10
N ASP A 83 10.10 0.91 6.32
CA ASP A 83 10.48 1.42 5.01
C ASP A 83 9.66 0.79 3.87
N LYS A 84 9.99 1.18 2.64
CA LYS A 84 9.42 0.62 1.41
C LYS A 84 9.59 -0.89 1.29
N GLY A 85 10.74 -1.42 1.71
CA GLY A 85 11.04 -2.86 1.61
C GLY A 85 10.07 -3.68 2.47
N TRP A 86 9.86 -3.23 3.71
CA TRP A 86 8.87 -3.82 4.60
C TRP A 86 7.45 -3.69 4.05
N LEU A 87 7.08 -2.53 3.50
CA LEU A 87 5.77 -2.32 2.88
C LEU A 87 5.52 -3.28 1.71
N LYS A 88 6.50 -3.48 0.81
CA LYS A 88 6.40 -4.44 -0.29
C LYS A 88 6.17 -5.86 0.19
N MET A 89 6.91 -6.29 1.21
CA MET A 89 6.72 -7.59 1.86
C MET A 89 5.30 -7.68 2.45
N LYS A 90 4.83 -6.63 3.13
CA LYS A 90 3.48 -6.63 3.72
C LYS A 90 2.38 -6.72 2.67
N ILE A 91 2.53 -6.02 1.54
CA ILE A 91 1.64 -6.10 0.38
C ILE A 91 1.58 -7.54 -0.15
N PHE A 92 2.72 -8.22 -0.32
CA PHE A 92 2.74 -9.61 -0.78
C PHE A 92 1.90 -10.53 0.11
N PHE A 93 2.10 -10.45 1.44
CA PHE A 93 1.35 -11.28 2.37
C PHE A 93 -0.15 -10.99 2.36
N VAL A 94 -0.54 -9.71 2.31
CA VAL A 94 -1.97 -9.35 2.29
C VAL A 94 -2.63 -9.82 1.00
N LEU A 95 -2.01 -9.55 -0.16
CA LEU A 95 -2.57 -9.95 -1.45
C LEU A 95 -2.60 -11.48 -1.60
N ARG A 96 -1.55 -12.19 -1.19
CA ARG A 96 -1.54 -13.67 -1.21
C ARG A 96 -2.64 -14.25 -0.33
N ASN A 97 -2.84 -13.68 0.86
CA ASN A 97 -3.89 -14.13 1.76
C ASN A 97 -5.28 -13.78 1.22
N GLU A 98 -5.46 -12.64 0.54
CA GLU A 98 -6.72 -12.31 -0.15
C GLU A 98 -7.05 -13.30 -1.26
N VAL A 99 -6.06 -13.69 -2.07
CA VAL A 99 -6.22 -14.71 -3.10
C VAL A 99 -6.60 -16.07 -2.50
N ASN A 100 -6.09 -16.40 -1.31
CA ASN A 100 -6.43 -17.65 -0.61
C ASN A 100 -7.76 -17.59 0.16
N VAL A 101 -8.36 -16.40 0.36
CA VAL A 101 -9.64 -16.25 1.06
C VAL A 101 -10.83 -16.50 0.12
N GLU A 102 -10.61 -16.61 -1.20
CA GLU A 102 -11.64 -17.06 -2.14
C GLU A 102 -11.92 -18.58 -2.11
N GLU A 103 -11.18 -19.37 -1.31
CA GLU A 103 -11.41 -20.83 -1.16
C GLU A 103 -11.88 -21.32 0.23
N GLU A 104 -12.21 -20.44 1.17
CA GLU A 104 -12.84 -20.88 2.45
C GLU A 104 -14.00 -19.98 2.86
N PHE A 105 -15.14 -20.18 2.20
CA PHE A 105 -16.47 -20.07 2.82
C PHE A 105 -17.41 -21.11 2.19
N ILE A 106 -17.15 -22.39 2.47
CA ILE A 106 -18.19 -23.41 2.61
C ILE A 106 -17.88 -24.17 3.92
N ASP A 107 -18.84 -24.08 4.83
CA ASP A 107 -19.01 -24.73 6.15
C ASP A 107 -18.13 -24.28 7.33
#